data_AF-A0A1Y3C7K2-F1
#
_entry.id   AF-A0A1Y3C7K2-F1
#
_cell.length_a   1.000
_cell.length_b   1.000
_cell.length_c   1.000
_cell.angle_alpha   90.00
_cell.angle_beta   90.00
_cell.angle_gamma   90.00
#
_symmetry.space_group_name_H-M   'P 1'
#
loop_
_entity.id
_entity.type
_entity.pdbx_description
1 polymer ?
#
loop_
_entity_poly.entity_id
_entity_poly.type
_entity_poly.pdbx_seq_one_letter_code
_entity_poly.pdbx_strand_id
1 'polypeptide(L)'
;MNTEQLSKTSFSSDFLNKSLLRPTTEKNCSCYVLPGFTLSENAVSHERAIIVDIAAALFGMKYPFEQLILQFSKSNTDNQTEMDKFFFLVKQPEHTLDTTFHHDIQKICHYFQIKPNCFIEFTDNQTTLSISDLNVVKKVNDETQKVTDLLMTEFWPLFKDQHQQILDIRSANETEAVSKLQTNFGRLARQLKANQILEQLKTKNNSYETKRP
;
A
#
# COMPACT_ATOMS: atom_id res chain seq x y z
N MET A 1 -31.64 -6.75 3.56
CA MET A 1 -30.17 -6.88 3.61
C MET A 1 -29.75 -7.47 2.26
N ASN A 2 -28.93 -6.76 1.50
CA ASN A 2 -28.59 -7.09 0.11
C ASN A 2 -27.57 -8.22 0.04
N THR A 3 -27.97 -9.36 -0.52
CA THR A 3 -27.12 -10.55 -0.73
C THR A 3 -25.92 -10.28 -1.66
N GLU A 4 -26.04 -9.32 -2.58
CA GLU A 4 -24.94 -8.89 -3.46
C GLU A 4 -23.84 -8.10 -2.76
N GLN A 5 -24.15 -7.40 -1.67
CA GLN A 5 -23.13 -6.73 -0.87
C GLN A 5 -22.33 -7.77 -0.07
N LEU A 6 -23.00 -8.75 0.56
CA LEU A 6 -22.32 -9.81 1.30
C LEU A 6 -21.34 -10.62 0.43
N SER A 7 -21.72 -10.97 -0.79
CA SER A 7 -20.83 -11.74 -1.68
C SER A 7 -19.59 -10.94 -2.09
N LYS A 8 -19.72 -9.65 -2.45
CA LYS A 8 -18.58 -8.79 -2.78
C LYS A 8 -17.64 -8.60 -1.59
N THR A 9 -18.18 -8.30 -0.41
CA THR A 9 -17.35 -8.20 0.82
C THR A 9 -16.59 -9.50 1.13
N SER A 10 -17.19 -10.66 0.85
CA SER A 10 -16.54 -11.98 1.03
C SER A 10 -15.39 -12.21 0.05
N PHE A 11 -15.51 -11.77 -1.21
CA PHE A 11 -14.42 -11.93 -2.18
C PHE A 11 -13.23 -11.02 -1.86
N SER A 12 -13.48 -9.77 -1.48
CA SER A 12 -12.40 -8.84 -1.09
C SER A 12 -11.68 -9.31 0.19
N SER A 13 -12.41 -9.92 1.14
CA SER A 13 -11.79 -10.46 2.35
C SER A 13 -10.93 -11.70 2.06
N ASP A 14 -11.36 -12.62 1.19
CA ASP A 14 -10.56 -13.77 0.79
C ASP A 14 -9.25 -13.39 0.09
N PHE A 15 -9.29 -12.34 -0.75
CA PHE A 15 -8.10 -11.81 -1.40
C PHE A 15 -7.11 -11.19 -0.39
N LEU A 16 -7.60 -10.32 0.49
CA LEU A 16 -6.77 -9.69 1.52
C LEU A 16 -6.20 -10.71 2.48
N ASN A 17 -7.00 -11.71 2.87
CA ASN A 17 -6.53 -12.84 3.65
C ASN A 17 -5.32 -13.50 3.01
N LYS A 18 -5.41 -13.87 1.72
CA LYS A 18 -4.30 -14.48 0.96
C LYS A 18 -3.08 -13.55 0.90
N SER A 19 -3.29 -12.27 0.66
CA SER A 19 -2.21 -11.28 0.50
C SER A 19 -1.51 -10.98 1.83
N LEU A 20 -2.25 -11.04 2.94
CA LEU A 20 -1.78 -10.85 4.30
C LEU A 20 -1.38 -12.17 5.00
N LEU A 21 -1.38 -13.30 4.27
CA LEU A 21 -0.89 -14.56 4.83
C LEU A 21 0.57 -14.40 5.23
N ARG A 22 0.83 -14.72 6.50
CA ARG A 22 2.16 -14.85 7.06
C ARG A 22 2.92 -15.96 6.32
N PRO A 23 4.15 -15.71 5.83
CA PRO A 23 5.02 -16.78 5.37
C PRO A 23 5.23 -17.77 6.52
N THR A 24 4.99 -19.06 6.29
CA THR A 24 5.01 -20.13 7.30
C THR A 24 6.35 -20.30 8.02
N THR A 25 7.41 -19.66 7.53
CA THR A 25 8.78 -19.73 8.02
C THR A 25 9.18 -18.57 8.95
N GLU A 26 8.38 -17.49 9.05
CA GLU A 26 8.76 -16.28 9.79
C GLU A 26 8.08 -16.19 11.16
N LYS A 27 8.86 -15.94 12.22
CA LYS A 27 8.35 -15.74 13.61
C LYS A 27 7.70 -14.38 13.84
N ASN A 28 8.21 -13.34 13.18
CA ASN A 28 7.62 -12.01 13.18
C ASN A 28 7.69 -11.49 11.74
N CYS A 29 6.61 -10.86 11.28
CA CYS A 29 6.54 -10.26 9.96
C CYS A 29 5.79 -8.94 10.07
N SER A 30 6.22 -7.91 9.34
CA SER A 30 5.51 -6.64 9.31
C SER A 30 5.17 -6.23 7.89
N CYS A 31 4.07 -5.52 7.70
CA CYS A 31 3.73 -4.92 6.42
C CYS A 31 3.15 -3.51 6.55
N TYR A 32 3.34 -2.73 5.50
CA TYR A 32 2.77 -1.40 5.34
C TYR A 32 1.74 -1.40 4.22
N VAL A 33 0.64 -0.68 4.43
CA VAL A 33 -0.24 -0.27 3.34
C VAL A 33 -0.01 1.21 3.09
N LEU A 34 0.62 1.50 1.96
CA LEU A 34 0.93 2.87 1.51
C LEU A 34 -0.11 3.31 0.48
N PRO A 35 -0.64 4.54 0.55
CA PRO A 35 -1.50 5.07 -0.49
C PRO A 35 -0.70 5.33 -1.78
N GLY A 36 -1.19 4.77 -2.87
CA GLY A 36 -1.01 5.33 -4.21
C GLY A 36 -2.14 6.33 -4.46
N PHE A 37 -1.84 7.45 -5.08
CA PHE A 37 -2.80 8.54 -5.25
C PHE A 37 -4.05 8.11 -6.06
N THR A 38 -5.12 8.91 -5.95
CA THR A 38 -6.40 8.75 -6.67
C THR A 38 -6.23 8.96 -8.18
N LEU A 39 -6.27 7.91 -9.01
CA LEU A 39 -6.40 8.13 -10.45
C LEU A 39 -7.83 8.57 -10.77
N SER A 40 -8.11 9.88 -10.71
CA SER A 40 -9.27 10.41 -11.43
C SER A 40 -8.98 10.37 -12.92
N GLU A 41 -10.00 10.29 -13.79
CA GLU A 41 -9.82 10.38 -15.26
C GLU A 41 -9.08 11.66 -15.70
N ASN A 42 -9.05 12.68 -14.82
CA ASN A 42 -8.34 13.95 -15.01
C ASN A 42 -7.03 14.05 -14.20
N ALA A 43 -6.63 12.99 -13.47
CA ALA A 43 -5.38 12.92 -12.74
C ALA A 43 -4.22 12.81 -13.74
N VAL A 44 -3.72 14.01 -14.05
CA VAL A 44 -2.57 14.35 -14.87
C VAL A 44 -1.40 13.39 -14.59
N SER A 45 -0.66 13.03 -15.64
CA SER A 45 0.61 12.27 -15.71
C SER A 45 1.49 12.22 -14.44
N HIS A 46 1.46 13.26 -13.63
CA HIS A 46 2.14 13.39 -12.34
C HIS A 46 1.79 12.30 -11.32
N GLU A 47 0.52 11.97 -11.10
CA GLU A 47 0.15 11.00 -10.06
C GLU A 47 0.55 9.57 -10.46
N ARG A 48 0.39 9.22 -11.74
CA ARG A 48 0.95 7.97 -12.29
C ARG A 48 2.47 7.94 -12.18
N ALA A 49 3.16 9.07 -12.40
CA ALA A 49 4.61 9.15 -12.22
C ALA A 49 5.01 8.89 -10.76
N ILE A 50 4.26 9.39 -9.78
CA ILE A 50 4.54 9.11 -8.36
C ILE A 50 4.35 7.63 -8.03
N ILE A 51 3.29 6.97 -8.53
CA ILE A 51 3.08 5.52 -8.36
C ILE A 51 4.27 4.73 -8.94
N VAL A 52 4.73 5.10 -10.15
CA VAL A 52 5.90 4.50 -10.78
C VAL A 52 7.17 4.73 -9.95
N ASP A 53 7.35 5.92 -9.39
CA ASP A 53 8.52 6.28 -8.62
C ASP A 53 8.55 5.59 -7.25
N ILE A 54 7.40 5.45 -6.57
CA ILE A 54 7.28 4.65 -5.34
C ILE A 54 7.62 3.19 -5.65
N ALA A 55 7.05 2.61 -6.70
CA ALA A 55 7.35 1.24 -7.11
C ALA A 55 8.84 1.05 -7.45
N ALA A 56 9.47 2.03 -8.10
CA ALA A 56 10.90 2.02 -8.39
C ALA A 56 11.76 2.13 -7.12
N ALA A 57 11.35 2.94 -6.13
CA ALA A 57 12.02 3.04 -4.84
C ALA A 57 11.99 1.70 -4.10
N LEU A 58 10.80 1.10 -3.97
CA LEU A 58 10.60 -0.20 -3.32
C LEU A 58 11.39 -1.30 -4.03
N PHE A 59 11.37 -1.30 -5.37
CA PHE A 59 12.17 -2.22 -6.18
C PHE A 59 13.67 -2.03 -5.95
N GLY A 60 14.15 -0.79 -5.91
CA GLY A 60 15.55 -0.47 -5.63
C GLY A 60 16.01 -0.95 -4.26
N MET A 61 15.15 -0.83 -3.25
CA MET A 61 15.38 -1.33 -1.89
C MET A 61 15.24 -2.86 -1.78
N LYS A 62 14.80 -3.53 -2.85
CA LYS A 62 14.47 -4.96 -2.88
C LYS A 62 13.37 -5.35 -1.88
N TYR A 63 12.44 -4.44 -1.61
CA TYR A 63 11.32 -4.71 -0.72
C TYR A 63 10.20 -5.39 -1.51
N PRO A 64 9.70 -6.55 -1.06
CA PRO A 64 8.57 -7.20 -1.70
C PRO A 64 7.31 -6.35 -1.53
N PHE A 65 6.59 -6.11 -2.63
CA PHE A 65 5.35 -5.37 -2.59
C PHE A 65 4.32 -5.89 -3.60
N GLU A 66 3.05 -5.67 -3.27
CA GLU A 66 1.90 -5.93 -4.12
C GLU A 66 1.14 -4.61 -4.32
N GLN A 67 0.68 -4.34 -5.55
CA GLN A 67 -0.14 -3.16 -5.84
C GLN A 67 -1.61 -3.55 -5.72
N LEU A 68 -2.34 -2.84 -4.87
CA LEU A 68 -3.77 -3.04 -4.62
C LEU A 68 -4.57 -1.94 -5.30
N ILE A 69 -5.80 -2.26 -5.68
CA ILE A 69 -6.79 -1.33 -6.21
C ILE A 69 -8.01 -1.39 -5.31
N LEU A 70 -8.43 -0.22 -4.86
CA LEU A 70 -9.67 0.01 -4.14
C LEU A 70 -10.63 0.73 -5.08
N GLN A 71 -11.67 0.01 -5.50
CA GLN A 71 -12.65 0.50 -6.46
C GLN A 71 -13.86 1.06 -5.71
N PHE A 72 -14.32 2.24 -6.13
CA PHE A 72 -15.50 2.90 -5.59
C PHE A 72 -16.52 3.19 -6.67
N SER A 73 -17.80 3.17 -6.31
CA SER A 73 -18.84 3.82 -7.09
C SER A 73 -19.22 5.15 -6.47
N LYS A 74 -19.37 6.18 -7.31
CA LYS A 74 -20.02 7.42 -6.95
C LYS A 74 -21.46 7.39 -7.48
N SER A 75 -22.43 7.44 -6.57
CA SER A 75 -23.83 7.64 -6.92
C SER A 75 -24.10 9.13 -6.97
N ASN A 76 -23.95 9.73 -8.15
CA ASN A 76 -24.65 10.97 -8.46
C ASN A 76 -25.74 10.62 -9.48
N THR A 77 -26.91 11.24 -9.33
CA THR A 77 -28.13 11.03 -10.15
C THR A 77 -27.82 10.64 -11.61
N ASP A 78 -28.34 9.47 -11.98
CA ASP A 78 -28.39 8.83 -13.31
C ASP A 78 -27.11 8.26 -13.94
N ASN A 79 -25.91 8.49 -13.42
CA ASN A 79 -24.69 7.82 -13.94
C ASN A 79 -23.79 7.33 -12.80
N GLN A 80 -23.53 6.02 -12.76
CA GLN A 80 -22.50 5.44 -11.90
C GLN A 80 -21.13 5.73 -12.50
N THR A 81 -20.31 6.53 -11.82
CA THR A 81 -18.89 6.68 -12.16
C THR A 81 -18.09 5.81 -11.21
N GLU A 82 -17.33 4.88 -11.78
CA GLU A 82 -16.36 4.08 -11.04
C GLU A 82 -15.05 4.86 -10.91
N MET A 83 -14.43 4.80 -9.72
CA MET A 83 -13.15 5.44 -9.45
C MET A 83 -12.22 4.48 -8.72
N ASP A 84 -10.94 4.52 -9.08
CA ASP A 84 -9.92 3.64 -8.51
C ASP A 84 -8.92 4.43 -7.66
N LYS A 85 -8.59 3.86 -6.50
CA LYS A 85 -7.45 4.28 -5.68
C LYS A 85 -6.43 3.15 -5.63
N PHE A 86 -5.16 3.50 -5.78
CA PHE A 86 -4.09 2.53 -5.77
C PHE A 86 -3.45 2.47 -4.39
N PHE A 87 -2.93 1.33 -3.99
CA PHE A 87 -2.18 1.18 -2.75
C PHE A 87 -1.01 0.23 -2.99
N PHE A 88 0.01 0.32 -2.14
CA PHE A 88 1.09 -0.65 -2.08
C PHE A 88 1.04 -1.38 -0.76
N LEU A 89 0.87 -2.69 -0.81
CA LEU A 89 1.12 -3.58 0.32
C LEU A 89 2.60 -3.96 0.29
N VAL A 90 3.40 -3.38 1.17
CA VAL A 90 4.84 -3.61 1.26
C VAL A 90 5.13 -4.53 2.43
N LYS A 91 5.76 -5.68 2.16
CA LYS A 91 6.12 -6.67 3.18
C LYS A 91 7.58 -6.46 3.60
N GLN A 92 7.85 -6.67 4.88
CA GLN A 92 9.21 -6.68 5.41
C GLN A 92 9.99 -7.85 4.79
N PRO A 93 11.22 -7.64 4.27
CA PRO A 93 12.07 -8.75 3.83
C PRO A 93 12.62 -9.56 5.02
N GLU A 94 12.77 -10.88 4.85
CA GLU A 94 13.12 -11.86 5.90
C GLU A 94 14.41 -11.55 6.70
N HIS A 95 15.30 -10.72 6.17
CA HIS A 95 16.60 -10.38 6.78
C HIS A 95 16.75 -8.89 7.10
N THR A 96 15.65 -8.13 7.11
CA THR A 96 15.65 -6.71 7.45
C THR A 96 15.14 -6.52 8.86
N LEU A 97 15.86 -5.75 9.69
CA LEU A 97 15.39 -5.39 11.03
C LEU A 97 14.16 -4.48 10.94
N ASP A 98 13.20 -4.64 11.85
CA ASP A 98 11.97 -3.83 11.91
C ASP A 98 12.28 -2.33 11.92
N THR A 99 13.29 -1.92 12.68
CA THR A 99 13.73 -0.52 12.77
C THR A 99 14.26 0.02 11.43
N THR A 100 14.96 -0.81 10.66
CA THR A 100 15.48 -0.44 9.33
C THR A 100 14.35 -0.37 8.33
N PHE A 101 13.46 -1.37 8.34
CA PHE A 101 12.28 -1.41 7.49
C PHE A 101 11.38 -0.19 7.73
N HIS A 102 11.07 0.10 8.99
CA HIS A 102 10.28 1.27 9.41
C HIS A 102 10.92 2.58 8.94
N HIS A 103 12.21 2.75 9.20
CA HIS A 103 12.95 3.95 8.81
C HIS A 103 12.95 4.16 7.29
N ASP A 104 13.14 3.10 6.51
CA ASP A 104 13.17 3.19 5.06
C ASP A 104 11.79 3.50 4.47
N ILE A 105 10.72 2.89 5.00
CA ILE A 105 9.35 3.23 4.61
C ILE A 105 9.03 4.68 4.96
N GLN A 106 9.42 5.16 6.14
CA GLN A 106 9.25 6.57 6.51
C GLN A 106 10.00 7.52 5.58
N LYS A 107 11.22 7.17 5.12
CA LYS A 107 11.95 7.97 4.12
C LYS A 107 11.20 8.04 2.79
N ILE A 108 10.69 6.91 2.29
CA ILE A 108 9.87 6.87 1.07
C ILE A 108 8.66 7.79 1.26
N CYS A 109 7.94 7.63 2.38
CA CYS A 109 6.78 8.42 2.70
C CYS A 109 7.08 9.93 2.73
N HIS A 110 8.14 10.33 3.43
CA HIS A 110 8.56 11.72 3.49
C HIS A 110 8.97 12.28 2.11
N TYR A 111 9.72 11.50 1.33
CA TYR A 111 10.21 11.93 0.02
C TYR A 111 9.08 12.18 -0.99
N PHE A 112 8.09 11.28 -1.03
CA PHE A 112 6.93 11.38 -1.90
C PHE A 112 5.77 12.16 -1.27
N GLN A 113 5.96 12.71 -0.06
CA GLN A 113 4.94 13.42 0.71
C GLN A 113 3.64 12.62 0.88
N ILE A 114 3.77 11.29 1.02
CA ILE A 114 2.66 10.40 1.36
C ILE A 114 2.71 10.09 2.86
N LYS A 115 1.55 9.81 3.45
CA LYS A 115 1.47 9.29 4.82
C LYS A 115 1.41 7.76 4.76
N PRO A 116 2.16 7.03 5.61
CA PRO A 116 1.89 5.62 5.80
C PRO A 116 0.55 5.53 6.52
N ASN A 117 -0.47 4.96 5.89
CA ASN A 117 -1.81 5.02 6.47
C ASN A 117 -2.06 3.84 7.43
N CYS A 118 -1.36 2.74 7.23
CA CYS A 118 -1.51 1.53 8.02
C CYS A 118 -0.21 0.72 8.11
N PHE A 119 0.11 0.28 9.33
CA PHE A 119 1.16 -0.66 9.66
C PHE A 119 0.53 -1.88 10.34
N ILE A 120 0.90 -3.07 9.87
CA ILE A 120 0.44 -4.34 10.41
C ILE A 120 1.67 -5.11 10.87
N GLU A 121 1.69 -5.50 12.12
CA GLU A 121 2.76 -6.29 12.73
C GLU A 121 2.18 -7.64 13.15
N PHE A 122 2.72 -8.72 12.59
CA PHE A 122 2.39 -10.09 12.94
C PHE A 122 3.46 -10.61 13.90
N THR A 123 3.03 -11.05 15.09
CA THR A 123 3.87 -11.73 16.08
C THR A 123 3.32 -13.12 16.35
N ASP A 124 4.11 -14.00 16.98
CA ASP A 124 3.73 -15.39 17.28
C ASP A 124 2.35 -15.57 17.98
N ASN A 125 1.85 -14.56 18.69
CA ASN A 125 0.59 -14.67 19.45
C ASN A 125 -0.49 -13.65 19.05
N GLN A 126 -0.11 -12.57 18.36
CA GLN A 126 -1.00 -11.43 18.12
C GLN A 126 -0.62 -10.70 16.84
N THR A 127 -1.62 -10.14 16.17
CA THR A 127 -1.44 -9.12 15.15
C THR A 127 -1.76 -7.75 15.72
N THR A 128 -0.85 -6.79 15.55
CA THR A 128 -1.07 -5.38 15.86
C THR A 128 -1.35 -4.62 14.58
N LEU A 129 -2.54 -4.00 14.48
CA LEU A 129 -2.91 -3.07 13.44
C LEU A 129 -2.77 -1.63 13.96
N SER A 130 -1.92 -0.83 13.33
CA SER A 130 -1.75 0.59 13.63
C SER A 130 -2.18 1.43 12.43
N ILE A 131 -3.25 2.21 12.59
CA ILE A 131 -3.77 3.13 11.55
C ILE A 131 -3.35 4.55 11.92
N SER A 132 -2.42 5.12 11.15
CA SER A 132 -1.75 6.38 11.51
C SER A 132 -2.68 7.59 11.45
N ASP A 133 -3.61 7.66 10.50
CA ASP A 133 -4.52 8.82 10.37
C ASP A 133 -5.52 8.93 11.53
N LEU A 134 -5.77 7.84 12.26
CA LEU A 134 -6.70 7.82 13.40
C LEU A 134 -5.98 7.83 14.75
N ASN A 135 -4.64 7.76 14.81
CA ASN A 135 -3.89 7.42 16.03
C ASN A 135 -4.45 6.16 16.73
N VAL A 136 -4.96 5.21 15.94
CA VAL A 136 -5.61 4.00 16.46
C VAL A 136 -4.63 2.84 16.38
N VAL A 137 -4.34 2.24 17.53
CA VAL A 137 -3.62 0.97 17.64
C VAL A 137 -4.62 -0.07 18.13
N LYS A 138 -4.87 -1.09 17.32
CA LYS A 138 -5.74 -2.22 17.64
C LYS A 138 -4.91 -3.50 17.67
N LYS A 139 -5.05 -4.26 18.75
CA LYS A 139 -4.45 -5.59 18.88
C LYS A 139 -5.53 -6.63 18.68
N VAL A 140 -5.31 -7.56 17.77
CA VAL A 140 -6.20 -8.68 17.51
C VAL A 140 -5.43 -9.98 17.65
N ASN A 141 -6.08 -11.01 18.21
CA ASN A 141 -5.49 -12.35 18.23
C ASN A 141 -5.37 -12.87 16.79
N ASP A 142 -4.32 -13.66 16.55
CA ASP A 142 -3.73 -14.00 15.24
C ASP A 142 -4.61 -14.88 14.32
N GLU A 143 -5.84 -14.45 14.06
CA GLU A 143 -6.67 -14.97 12.99
C GLU A 143 -6.69 -13.90 11.88
N THR A 144 -6.05 -14.20 10.74
CA THR A 144 -6.00 -13.31 9.57
C THR A 144 -7.38 -12.79 9.18
N GLN A 145 -8.44 -13.60 9.37
CA GLN A 145 -9.83 -13.19 9.18
C GLN A 145 -10.20 -11.95 10.01
N LYS A 146 -9.79 -11.88 11.28
CA LYS A 146 -10.06 -10.74 12.17
C LYS A 146 -9.28 -9.49 11.74
N VAL A 147 -8.09 -9.65 11.18
CA VAL A 147 -7.28 -8.54 10.65
C VAL A 147 -7.92 -7.98 9.39
N THR A 148 -8.33 -8.85 8.47
CA THR A 148 -9.00 -8.46 7.23
C THR A 148 -10.34 -7.77 7.48
N ASP A 149 -11.16 -8.32 8.38
CA ASP A 149 -12.43 -7.71 8.76
C ASP A 149 -12.21 -6.30 9.35
N LEU A 150 -11.16 -6.14 10.15
CA LEU A 150 -10.79 -4.85 10.72
C LEU A 150 -10.33 -3.85 9.64
N LEU A 151 -9.55 -4.28 8.66
CA LEU A 151 -9.18 -3.43 7.53
C LEU A 151 -10.41 -3.00 6.71
N MET A 152 -11.34 -3.92 6.45
CA MET A 152 -12.59 -3.65 5.72
C MET A 152 -13.52 -2.67 6.43
N THR A 153 -13.56 -2.72 7.76
CA THR A 153 -14.49 -1.92 8.56
C THR A 153 -13.93 -0.58 9.03
N GLU A 154 -12.61 -0.48 9.22
CA GLU A 154 -11.99 0.66 9.91
C GLU A 154 -10.95 1.40 9.07
N PHE A 155 -10.26 0.70 8.17
CA PHE A 155 -9.18 1.28 7.38
C PHE A 155 -9.66 1.73 5.99
N TRP A 156 -10.18 0.82 5.18
CA TRP A 156 -10.60 1.13 3.81
C TRP A 156 -11.71 2.20 3.70
N PRO A 157 -12.67 2.27 4.65
CA PRO A 157 -13.66 3.34 4.66
C PRO A 157 -13.08 4.75 4.85
N LEU A 158 -11.85 4.91 5.36
CA LEU A 158 -11.20 6.22 5.47
C LEU A 158 -10.90 6.86 4.11
N PHE A 159 -10.84 6.05 3.06
CA PHE A 159 -10.51 6.51 1.71
C PHE A 159 -11.73 6.76 0.84
N LYS A 160 -12.96 6.61 1.36
CA LYS A 160 -14.18 6.87 0.60
C LYS A 160 -14.81 8.19 1.03
N ASP A 161 -15.35 8.94 0.08
CA ASP A 161 -16.20 10.08 0.38
C ASP A 161 -17.58 9.62 0.90
N GLN A 162 -18.34 10.53 1.51
CA GLN A 162 -19.67 10.20 2.08
C GLN A 162 -20.64 9.58 1.07
N HIS A 163 -20.56 9.97 -0.20
CA HIS A 163 -21.42 9.48 -1.29
C HIS A 163 -20.81 8.31 -2.10
N GLN A 164 -19.69 7.75 -1.64
CA GLN A 164 -19.03 6.62 -2.27
C GLN A 164 -19.29 5.31 -1.53
N GLN A 165 -19.45 4.24 -2.31
CA GLN A 165 -19.48 2.87 -1.82
C GLN A 165 -18.23 2.14 -2.31
N ILE A 166 -17.58 1.40 -1.42
CA ILE A 166 -16.51 0.48 -1.79
C ILE A 166 -17.15 -0.67 -2.57
N LEU A 167 -16.70 -0.88 -3.80
CA LEU A 167 -17.17 -1.95 -4.66
C LEU A 167 -16.32 -3.22 -4.48
N ASP A 168 -15.00 -3.06 -4.48
CA ASP A 168 -14.05 -4.17 -4.40
C ASP A 168 -12.66 -3.69 -3.95
N ILE A 169 -11.86 -4.64 -3.45
CA ILE A 169 -10.44 -4.50 -3.15
C ILE A 169 -9.72 -5.71 -3.75
N ARG A 170 -8.81 -5.45 -4.69
CA ARG A 170 -8.13 -6.50 -5.46
C ARG A 170 -6.69 -6.15 -5.78
N SER A 171 -5.89 -7.15 -6.15
CA SER A 171 -4.60 -6.88 -6.78
C SER A 171 -4.78 -6.21 -8.14
N ALA A 172 -3.88 -5.28 -8.44
CA ALA A 172 -3.73 -4.74 -9.79
C ALA A 172 -3.28 -5.87 -10.74
N ASN A 173 -3.93 -5.99 -11.89
CA ASN A 173 -3.53 -6.95 -12.91
C ASN A 173 -2.30 -6.44 -13.71
N GLU A 174 -1.82 -7.23 -14.67
CA GLU A 174 -0.62 -6.87 -15.46
C GLU A 174 -0.73 -5.55 -16.25
N THR A 175 -1.95 -5.11 -16.58
CA THR A 175 -2.20 -3.86 -17.31
C THR A 175 -2.36 -2.64 -16.41
N GLU A 176 -2.68 -2.86 -15.13
CA GLU A 176 -2.94 -1.80 -14.14
C GLU A 176 -1.78 -1.61 -13.18
N ALA A 177 -1.08 -2.71 -12.87
CA ALA A 177 0.11 -2.67 -12.06
C ALA A 177 1.17 -1.84 -12.78
N VAL A 178 2.08 -1.21 -12.03
CA VAL A 178 3.36 -0.75 -12.56
C VAL A 178 4.14 -1.99 -12.99
N SER A 179 3.80 -2.51 -14.17
CA SER A 179 4.05 -3.87 -14.57
C SER A 179 5.53 -4.16 -14.61
N LYS A 180 5.92 -5.43 -14.38
CA LYS A 180 7.30 -5.88 -14.60
C LYS A 180 7.56 -5.81 -16.11
N LEU A 181 8.18 -4.73 -16.59
CA LEU A 181 8.54 -4.61 -18.01
C LEU A 181 9.39 -5.83 -18.39
N GLN A 182 8.87 -6.63 -19.33
CA GLN A 182 9.50 -7.91 -19.69
C GLN A 182 10.73 -7.72 -20.58
N THR A 183 10.91 -6.54 -21.19
CA THR A 183 12.05 -6.26 -22.06
C THR A 183 13.30 -5.90 -21.27
N ASN A 184 14.48 -6.28 -21.79
CA ASN A 184 15.77 -5.94 -21.18
C ASN A 184 15.96 -4.43 -20.99
N PHE A 185 15.50 -3.62 -21.96
CA PHE A 185 15.51 -2.17 -21.87
C PHE A 185 14.58 -1.64 -20.77
N GLY A 186 13.38 -2.20 -20.64
CA GLY A 186 12.47 -1.82 -19.57
C GLY A 186 13.00 -2.15 -18.19
N ARG A 187 13.68 -3.30 -18.04
CA ARG A 187 14.40 -3.67 -16.81
C ARG A 187 15.52 -2.68 -16.49
N LEU A 188 16.33 -2.32 -17.48
CA LEU A 188 17.42 -1.36 -17.32
C LEU A 188 16.90 0.03 -16.94
N ALA A 189 15.88 0.54 -17.64
CA ALA A 189 15.28 1.84 -17.35
C ALA A 189 14.75 1.92 -15.90
N ARG A 190 14.10 0.85 -15.42
CA ARG A 190 13.66 0.75 -14.03
C ARG A 190 14.82 0.73 -13.05
N GLN A 191 15.87 -0.04 -13.34
CA GLN A 191 17.06 -0.08 -12.49
C GLN A 191 17.74 1.30 -12.40
N LEU A 192 17.85 2.01 -13.52
CA LEU A 192 18.39 3.37 -13.55
C LEU A 192 17.53 4.34 -12.74
N LYS A 193 16.21 4.28 -12.91
CA LYS A 193 15.25 5.10 -12.14
C LYS A 193 15.29 4.79 -10.65
N ALA A 194 15.36 3.50 -10.28
CA ALA A 194 15.51 3.06 -8.91
C ALA A 194 16.82 3.60 -8.29
N ASN A 195 17.94 3.46 -8.99
CA ASN A 195 19.23 4.01 -8.54
C ASN A 195 19.16 5.53 -8.34
N GLN A 196 18.56 6.25 -9.28
CA GLN A 196 18.37 7.70 -9.18
C GLN A 196 17.55 8.09 -7.95
N ILE A 197 16.43 7.40 -7.69
CA ILE A 197 15.59 7.68 -6.53
C ILE A 197 16.32 7.35 -5.23
N LEU A 198 17.03 6.22 -5.17
CA LEU A 198 17.82 5.85 -3.99
C LEU A 198 18.92 6.87 -3.68
N GLU A 199 19.59 7.40 -4.71
CA GLU A 199 20.55 8.50 -4.56
C GLU A 199 19.89 9.77 -3.99
N GLN A 200 18.70 10.12 -4.51
CA GLN A 200 17.95 11.28 -4.04
C GLN A 200 17.47 11.12 -2.59
N LEU A 201 17.06 9.90 -2.20
CA LEU A 201 16.69 9.55 -0.83
C LEU A 201 17.87 9.67 0.14
N LYS A 202 19.11 9.37 -0.30
CA LYS A 202 20.32 9.60 0.51
C LYS A 202 20.64 11.09 0.63
N THR A 203 20.58 11.82 -0.48
CA THR A 203 21.06 13.22 -0.55
C THR A 203 20.17 14.20 0.20
N LYS A 204 18.84 14.05 0.15
CA LYS A 204 17.90 14.90 0.91
C LYS A 204 17.98 14.70 2.42
N ASN A 205 18.55 13.59 2.90
CA ASN A 205 18.77 13.36 4.33
C ASN A 205 20.04 14.08 4.82
N ASN A 206 21.07 14.21 3.98
CA ASN A 206 22.31 14.90 4.35
C ASN A 206 22.15 16.43 4.46
N SER A 207 21.12 17.04 3.86
CA SER A 207 20.85 18.48 4.02
C SER A 207 20.30 18.87 5.40
N TYR A 208 19.91 17.89 6.22
CA TYR A 208 19.44 18.12 7.59
C TYR A 208 20.51 17.90 8.67
N GLU A 209 21.63 17.24 8.35
CA GLU A 209 22.73 17.08 9.31
C GLU A 209 23.66 18.30 9.38
N THR A 210 23.62 19.20 8.40
CA THR A 210 24.45 20.42 8.37
C THR A 210 23.77 21.69 8.94
N LYS A 211 22.66 21.55 9.66
CA LYS A 211 22.06 22.68 10.41
C LYS A 211 21.85 22.31 11.88
N ARG A 212 22.94 22.18 12.63
CA ARG A 212 22.93 22.48 14.07
C ARG A 212 23.75 23.76 14.29
N PRO A 213 23.19 24.81 14.91
CA PRO A 213 23.97 25.94 15.39
C PRO A 213 24.94 25.51 16.51
#